data_AF-A0A0K0FIB7-F1
#
_entry.id   AF-A0A0K0FIB7-F1
#
_cell.length_a   1.000
_cell.length_b   1.000
_cell.length_c   1.000
_cell.angle_alpha   90.00
_cell.angle_beta   90.00
_cell.angle_gamma   90.00
#
_symmetry.space_group_name_H-M   'P 1'
#
loop_
_entity.id
_entity.type
_entity.pdbx_description
1 polymer ?
#
loop_
_entity_poly.entity_id
_entity_poly.type
_entity_poly.pdbx_seq_one_letter_code
_entity_poly.pdbx_strand_id
1 'polypeptide(L)'
;MSSEVGLKNSRKKCYTARDLFLECFERNNESVNNCRLEYKNFEQNCPTSWVEHFIRKYKFDKYKEELKGRGIFTEDEKNVQKS
;
A
#
# COMPACT_ATOMS: atom_id res chain seq x y z
N MET A 1 -7.35 -9.54 -22.23
CA MET A 1 -6.89 -8.13 -22.23
C MET A 1 -5.87 -7.97 -21.11
N SER A 2 -4.69 -7.48 -21.48
CA SER A 2 -3.71 -6.74 -20.67
C SER A 2 -2.86 -7.47 -19.60
N SER A 3 -1.66 -7.86 -20.05
CA SER A 3 -0.37 -7.45 -19.47
C SER A 3 0.34 -8.40 -18.47
N GLU A 4 0.85 -9.52 -18.98
CA GLU A 4 1.79 -10.42 -18.29
C GLU A 4 3.30 -10.10 -18.52
N VAL A 5 3.68 -8.97 -19.13
CA VAL A 5 5.06 -8.79 -19.63
C VAL A 5 5.94 -7.91 -18.72
N GLY A 6 6.93 -8.51 -18.03
CA GLY A 6 8.11 -7.79 -17.48
C GLY A 6 8.48 -8.01 -15.99
N LEU A 7 8.10 -9.13 -15.39
CA LEU A 7 7.84 -9.35 -13.96
C LEU A 7 8.90 -9.04 -12.87
N LYS A 8 10.20 -8.84 -13.16
CA LYS A 8 11.21 -8.62 -12.09
C LYS A 8 11.72 -7.18 -12.00
N ASN A 9 12.07 -6.56 -13.13
CA ASN A 9 12.61 -5.20 -13.14
C ASN A 9 11.50 -4.15 -12.96
N SER A 10 10.32 -4.41 -13.53
CA SER A 10 9.12 -3.57 -13.33
C SER A 10 8.61 -3.66 -11.89
N ARG A 11 8.85 -4.78 -11.20
CA ARG A 11 8.44 -4.96 -9.81
C ARG A 11 9.25 -4.08 -8.86
N LYS A 12 10.58 -3.95 -9.07
CA LYS A 12 11.39 -2.97 -8.33
C LYS A 12 10.88 -1.55 -8.54
N LYS A 13 10.60 -1.15 -9.78
CA LYS A 13 10.02 0.17 -10.09
C LYS A 13 8.67 0.40 -9.39
N CYS A 14 7.83 -0.62 -9.39
CA CYS A 14 6.55 -0.62 -8.68
C CYS A 14 6.74 -0.40 -7.17
N TYR A 15 7.66 -1.13 -6.54
CA TYR A 15 7.99 -0.93 -5.12
C TYR A 15 8.55 0.48 -4.84
N THR A 16 9.45 1.00 -5.69
CA THR A 16 9.95 2.37 -5.55
C THR A 16 8.82 3.40 -5.67
N ALA A 17 7.93 3.25 -6.66
CA ALA A 17 6.78 4.15 -6.81
C ALA A 17 5.81 4.06 -5.62
N ARG A 18 5.63 2.85 -5.07
CA ARG A 18 4.86 2.61 -3.84
C ARG A 18 5.47 3.39 -2.67
N ASP A 19 6.77 3.24 -2.42
CA ASP A 19 7.42 3.86 -1.27
C ASP A 19 7.38 5.39 -1.36
N LEU A 20 7.55 5.96 -2.56
CA LEU A 20 7.36 7.39 -2.80
C LEU A 20 5.92 7.84 -2.52
N PHE A 21 4.93 7.09 -3.01
CA PHE A 21 3.53 7.38 -2.74
C PHE A 21 3.21 7.30 -1.24
N LEU A 22 3.63 6.22 -0.57
CA LEU A 22 3.41 6.03 0.87
C LEU A 22 4.10 7.12 1.69
N GLU A 23 5.35 7.48 1.40
CA GLU A 23 6.06 8.57 2.09
C GLU A 23 5.33 9.91 1.96
N CYS A 24 4.75 10.21 0.79
CA CYS A 24 3.89 11.36 0.63
C CYS A 24 2.59 11.19 1.42
N PHE A 25 1.98 10.00 1.36
CA PHE A 25 0.71 9.68 2.00
C PHE A 25 0.78 9.83 3.53
N GLU A 26 1.87 9.38 4.14
CA GLU A 26 2.11 9.55 5.59
C GLU A 26 2.28 11.03 5.94
N ARG A 27 3.13 11.76 5.20
CA ARG A 27 3.39 13.19 5.44
C ARG A 27 2.15 14.07 5.28
N ASN A 28 1.23 13.66 4.41
CA ASN A 28 0.03 14.43 4.07
C ASN A 28 -1.24 13.95 4.79
N ASN A 29 -1.11 13.19 5.89
CA ASN A 29 -2.26 12.67 6.65
C ASN A 29 -3.27 11.91 5.76
N GLU A 30 -2.78 11.00 4.91
CA GLU A 30 -3.60 10.15 4.02
C GLU A 30 -4.39 10.91 2.94
N SER A 31 -3.95 12.12 2.61
CA SER A 31 -4.54 12.89 1.51
C SER A 31 -3.99 12.43 0.16
N VAL A 32 -4.74 11.57 -0.55
CA VAL A 32 -4.42 11.14 -1.93
C VAL A 32 -4.30 12.36 -2.87
N ASN A 33 -5.08 13.41 -2.60
CA ASN A 33 -5.11 14.61 -3.43
C ASN A 33 -3.76 15.34 -3.46
N ASN A 34 -3.03 15.36 -2.34
CA ASN A 34 -1.71 15.98 -2.26
C ASN A 34 -0.64 15.13 -2.96
N CYS A 35 -0.84 13.81 -3.01
CA CYS A 35 0.11 12.84 -3.58
C CYS A 35 -0.35 12.31 -4.94
N ARG A 36 -1.17 13.08 -5.68
CA ARG A 36 -1.79 12.63 -6.94
C ARG A 36 -0.76 12.32 -8.02
N LEU A 37 0.38 13.02 -8.02
CA LEU A 37 1.46 12.81 -8.98
C LEU A 37 2.13 11.45 -8.74
N GLU A 38 2.53 11.16 -7.51
CA GLU A 38 3.08 9.86 -7.09
C GLU A 38 2.05 8.74 -7.27
N TYR A 39 0.78 8.98 -6.96
CA TYR A 39 -0.31 8.01 -7.16
C TYR A 39 -0.44 7.63 -8.65
N LYS A 40 -0.40 8.61 -9.54
CA LYS A 40 -0.42 8.35 -10.99
C LYS A 40 0.82 7.57 -11.42
N ASN A 41 1.98 7.88 -10.88
CA ASN A 41 3.21 7.14 -11.16
C ASN A 41 3.11 5.69 -10.65
N PHE A 42 2.48 5.49 -9.50
CA PHE A 42 2.24 4.18 -8.91
C PHE A 42 1.28 3.35 -9.76
N GLU A 43 0.15 3.90 -10.22
CA GLU A 43 -0.77 3.23 -11.16
C GLU A 43 -0.13 2.89 -12.52
N GLN A 44 0.79 3.72 -13.00
CA GLN A 44 1.46 3.45 -14.28
C GLN A 44 2.54 2.38 -14.19
N ASN A 45 3.21 2.25 -13.03
CA ASN A 45 4.30 1.29 -12.83
C ASN A 45 3.83 -0.03 -12.20
N CYS A 46 2.69 -0.04 -11.51
CA CYS A 46 2.14 -1.21 -10.84
C CYS A 46 0.83 -1.68 -11.46
N PRO A 47 0.52 -2.97 -11.38
CA PRO A 47 -0.82 -3.47 -11.65
C PRO A 47 -1.84 -2.82 -10.71
N THR A 48 -3.02 -2.46 -11.22
CA THR A 48 -4.11 -1.87 -10.41
C THR A 48 -4.46 -2.73 -9.19
N SER A 49 -4.48 -4.07 -9.34
CA SER A 49 -4.73 -4.97 -8.21
C SER A 49 -3.69 -4.88 -7.09
N TRP A 50 -2.43 -4.55 -7.43
CA TRP A 50 -1.39 -4.30 -6.42
C TRP A 50 -1.61 -2.94 -5.76
N VAL A 51 -1.92 -1.91 -6.55
CA VAL A 51 -2.20 -0.54 -6.05
C VAL A 51 -3.31 -0.57 -5.00
N GLU A 52 -4.45 -1.18 -5.33
CA GLU A 52 -5.58 -1.30 -4.40
C GLU A 52 -5.21 -2.10 -3.13
N HIS A 53 -4.49 -3.21 -3.29
CA HIS A 53 -4.05 -4.03 -2.16
C HIS A 53 -3.12 -3.25 -1.22
N PHE A 54 -2.14 -2.51 -1.74
CA PHE A 54 -1.22 -1.72 -0.91
C PHE A 54 -1.92 -0.58 -0.18
N ILE A 55 -2.83 0.13 -0.84
CA ILE A 55 -3.60 1.22 -0.21
C ILE A 55 -4.48 0.67 0.91
N ARG A 56 -5.18 -0.44 0.65
CA ARG A 56 -6.02 -1.09 1.67
C ARG A 56 -5.18 -1.56 2.85
N LYS A 57 -4.02 -2.18 2.59
CA LYS A 57 -3.10 -2.62 3.63
C LYS A 57 -2.59 -1.45 4.47
N TYR A 58 -2.14 -0.37 3.84
CA TYR A 58 -1.65 0.81 4.57
C TYR A 58 -2.72 1.41 5.50
N LYS A 59 -3.95 1.60 4.99
CA LYS A 59 -5.08 2.08 5.81
C LYS A 59 -5.41 1.13 6.95
N PHE A 60 -5.35 -0.18 6.69
CA PHE A 60 -5.60 -1.20 7.70
C PHE A 60 -4.52 -1.20 8.79
N ASP A 61 -3.24 -1.16 8.42
CA ASP A 61 -2.12 -1.06 9.36
C ASP A 61 -2.25 0.21 10.22
N LYS A 62 -2.53 1.36 9.60
CA LYS A 62 -2.71 2.62 10.35
C LYS A 62 -3.90 2.57 11.31
N TYR A 63 -5.06 2.06 10.84
CA TYR A 63 -6.23 1.86 11.70
C TYR A 63 -5.93 0.88 12.85
N LYS A 64 -5.18 -0.18 12.59
CA LYS A 64 -4.73 -1.14 13.61
C LYS A 64 -3.83 -0.48 14.65
N GLU A 65 -2.91 0.39 14.24
CA GLU A 65 -2.07 1.17 15.15
C GLU A 65 -2.90 2.12 16.02
N GLU A 66 -3.91 2.80 15.46
CA GLU A 66 -4.84 3.63 16.22
C GLU A 66 -5.66 2.81 17.24
N LEU A 67 -6.12 1.62 16.86
CA LEU A 67 -6.84 0.71 17.75
C LEU A 67 -5.96 0.20 18.88
N LYS A 68 -4.71 -0.18 18.60
CA LYS A 68 -3.73 -0.55 19.63
C LYS A 68 -3.49 0.59 20.61
N GLY A 69 -3.39 1.83 20.11
CA GLY A 69 -3.27 3.03 20.96
C GLY A 69 -4.47 3.24 21.89
N ARG A 70 -5.65 2.72 21.52
CA ARG A 70 -6.87 2.71 22.34
C ARG A 70 -7.05 1.45 23.20
N GLY A 71 -6.08 0.53 23.17
CA GLY A 71 -6.12 -0.73 23.93
C GLY A 71 -6.97 -1.84 23.28
N ILE A 72 -7.34 -1.70 22.01
CA ILE A 72 -8.12 -2.70 21.26
C ILE A 72 -7.15 -3.53 20.41
N PHE A 73 -6.95 -4.80 20.78
CA PHE A 73 -6.15 -5.76 20.00
C PHE A 73 -7.02 -6.40 18.92
N THR A 74 -6.65 -6.23 17.65
CA THR A 74 -7.37 -6.88 16.54
C THR A 74 -6.91 -8.34 16.40
N GLU A 75 -7.88 -9.25 16.26
CA GLU A 75 -7.71 -10.71 16.35
C GLU A 75 -6.99 -11.34 15.13
N ASP A 76 -6.50 -10.53 14.18
CA ASP A 76 -5.96 -10.97 12.88
C ASP A 76 -4.59 -11.66 12.98
N GLU A 77 -3.94 -11.66 14.16
CA GLU A 77 -2.70 -12.41 14.39
C GLU A 77 -2.91 -13.93 14.45
N LYS A 78 -4.16 -14.42 14.52
CA LYS A 78 -4.46 -15.85 14.64
C LYS A 78 -4.23 -16.69 13.37
N ASN A 79 -3.85 -16.09 12.23
CA ASN A 79 -3.59 -16.83 10.98
C ASN A 79 -2.17 -16.68 10.42
N VAL A 80 -1.17 -16.44 11.27
CA VAL A 80 0.26 -16.56 10.91
C VAL A 80 0.93 -17.80 11.53
N GLN A 81 0.21 -18.57 12.36
CA GLN A 81 0.74 -19.77 13.04
C GLN A 81 0.24 -21.12 12.47
N LYS A 82 -0.20 -21.16 11.21
CA LYS A 82 -0.48 -22.43 10.52
C LYS A 82 0.38 -22.58 9.26
N SER A 83 1.67 -22.82 9.47
CA SER A 83 2.49 -23.59 8.53
C SER A 83 3.69 -24.22 9.22
#